data_AF-A0A935W8B0-F1
#
_entry.id   AF-A0A935W8B0-F1
#
_cell.length_a   1.000
_cell.length_b   1.000
_cell.length_c   1.000
_cell.angle_alpha   90.00
_cell.angle_beta   90.00
_cell.angle_gamma   90.00
#
_symmetry.space_group_name_H-M   'P 1'
#
loop_
_entity.id
_entity.type
_entity.pdbx_description
1 polymer ?
#
loop_
_entity_poly.entity_id
_entity_poly.type
_entity_poly.pdbx_seq_one_letter_code
_entity_poly.pdbx_strand_id
1 'polypeptide(L)'
;MSRSGGGRCQQGSGLSPASKQATCAALKDVDLAGAILKRIYGEEALKAGRVPVAENDVQAFDQRQVFSKFSAKPFTALQDASMAREAYIFVPKACKEGRQCKLHVAFHGCLQGGATDQRVGHTGNLFAKFAGYNEWAQANNVIVLYPQIQARATVPLNPQGCWDWWGQDYTHEGYHTISGKQVKAVAQMINMLAGGQALLKVPAE
;
A
#
# COMPACT_ATOMS: atom_id res chain seq x y z
N MET A 1 -12.59 -27.13 -4.65
CA MET A 1 -11.68 -27.16 -5.81
C MET A 1 -10.69 -26.01 -5.67
N SER A 2 -9.47 -26.33 -5.24
CA SER A 2 -8.43 -25.36 -4.91
C SER A 2 -7.92 -24.69 -6.20
N ARG A 3 -8.09 -23.37 -6.34
CA ARG A 3 -7.50 -22.60 -7.43
C ARG A 3 -6.16 -22.05 -6.94
N SER A 4 -5.08 -22.69 -7.35
CA SER A 4 -3.73 -22.14 -7.29
C SER A 4 -3.66 -20.90 -8.18
N GLY A 5 -3.28 -19.76 -7.57
CA GLY A 5 -3.10 -18.47 -8.23
C GLY A 5 -1.86 -18.44 -9.12
N GLY A 6 -1.91 -19.14 -10.26
CA GLY A 6 -0.90 -19.03 -11.30
C GLY A 6 -1.05 -17.71 -12.05
N GLY A 7 -0.20 -16.73 -11.73
CA GLY A 7 -0.09 -15.49 -12.50
C GLY A 7 0.22 -15.79 -13.97
N ARG A 8 -0.64 -15.28 -14.89
CA ARG A 8 -0.36 -15.34 -16.33
C ARG A 8 0.65 -14.25 -16.69
N CYS A 9 1.85 -14.64 -17.09
CA CYS A 9 2.83 -13.72 -17.70
C CYS A 9 2.43 -13.40 -19.15
N GLN A 10 2.26 -12.11 -19.45
CA GLN A 10 2.10 -11.59 -20.81
C GLN A 10 3.43 -11.53 -21.57
N GLN A 11 3.29 -11.38 -22.89
CA GLN A 11 4.22 -11.73 -23.96
C GLN A 11 5.49 -10.87 -23.99
N GLY A 12 6.64 -11.46 -23.62
CA GLY A 12 7.97 -11.05 -24.06
C GLY A 12 8.51 -12.04 -25.11
N SER A 13 9.10 -11.53 -26.18
CA SER A 13 9.53 -12.26 -27.38
C SER A 13 10.67 -13.25 -27.10
N GLY A 14 10.55 -14.48 -27.64
CA GLY A 14 11.69 -15.40 -27.80
C GLY A 14 11.49 -16.85 -27.31
N LEU A 15 10.58 -17.12 -26.37
CA LEU A 15 10.36 -18.48 -25.83
C LEU A 15 8.95 -19.01 -26.16
N SER A 16 8.84 -20.32 -26.43
CA SER A 16 7.56 -20.99 -26.68
C SER A 16 6.69 -21.00 -25.42
N PRO A 17 5.34 -21.03 -25.54
CA PRO A 17 4.45 -21.02 -24.37
C PRO A 17 4.74 -22.14 -23.37
N ALA A 18 5.05 -23.34 -23.86
CA ALA A 18 5.39 -24.50 -23.03
C ALA A 18 6.74 -24.33 -22.31
N SER A 19 7.76 -23.77 -22.97
CA SER A 19 9.06 -23.53 -22.33
C SER A 19 9.01 -22.39 -21.31
N LYS A 20 8.17 -21.37 -21.54
CA LYS A 20 7.87 -20.31 -20.56
C LYS A 20 7.16 -20.87 -19.33
N GLN A 21 6.16 -21.73 -19.51
CA GLN A 21 5.46 -22.40 -18.40
C GLN A 21 6.37 -23.30 -17.58
N ALA A 22 7.24 -24.08 -18.23
CA ALA A 22 8.23 -24.91 -17.54
C ALA A 22 9.26 -24.07 -16.76
N THR A 23 9.71 -22.94 -17.34
CA THR A 23 10.62 -22.01 -16.68
C THR A 23 9.97 -21.36 -15.47
N CYS A 24 8.71 -20.89 -15.59
CA CYS A 24 7.95 -20.32 -14.49
C CYS A 24 7.62 -21.35 -13.39
N ALA A 25 7.39 -22.62 -13.74
CA ALA A 25 7.17 -23.69 -12.77
C ALA A 25 8.45 -24.06 -11.99
N ALA A 26 9.63 -23.81 -12.58
CA ALA A 26 10.93 -24.04 -11.95
C ALA A 26 11.41 -22.87 -11.07
N LEU A 27 10.77 -21.70 -11.16
CA LEU A 27 11.06 -20.58 -10.26
C LEU A 27 10.55 -20.94 -8.86
N LYS A 28 11.48 -21.09 -7.90
CA LYS A 28 11.13 -21.07 -6.49
C LYS A 28 10.57 -19.69 -6.18
N ASP A 29 9.26 -19.62 -5.91
CA ASP A 29 8.61 -18.39 -5.48
C ASP A 29 9.37 -17.81 -4.27
N VAL A 30 9.70 -16.52 -4.33
CA VAL A 30 10.36 -15.82 -3.23
C VAL A 30 9.30 -14.98 -2.52
N ASP A 31 8.93 -15.43 -1.33
CA ASP A 31 7.97 -14.73 -0.48
C ASP A 31 8.60 -13.52 0.21
N LEU A 32 8.81 -12.44 -0.55
CA LEU A 32 9.40 -11.21 -0.04
C LEU A 32 8.54 -10.54 1.04
N ALA A 33 7.21 -10.53 0.88
CA ALA A 33 6.30 -9.99 1.89
C ALA A 33 6.43 -10.76 3.22
N GLY A 34 6.42 -12.10 3.17
CA GLY A 34 6.65 -12.95 4.33
C GLY A 34 8.03 -12.71 4.96
N ALA A 35 9.09 -12.61 4.15
CA ALA A 35 10.44 -12.34 4.64
C ALA A 35 10.53 -10.98 5.35
N ILE A 36 9.91 -9.93 4.80
CA ILE A 36 9.84 -8.59 5.40
C ILE A 36 9.08 -8.63 6.74
N LEU A 37 7.89 -9.25 6.77
CA LEU A 37 7.07 -9.32 7.97
C LEU A 37 7.77 -10.11 9.08
N LYS A 38 8.41 -11.24 8.75
CA LYS A 38 9.24 -12.00 9.70
C LYS A 38 10.39 -11.17 10.23
N ARG A 39 11.07 -10.40 9.38
CA ARG A 39 12.19 -9.53 9.79
C ARG A 39 11.75 -8.43 10.73
N ILE A 40 10.59 -7.82 10.50
CA ILE A 40 10.07 -6.69 11.30
C ILE A 40 9.47 -7.15 12.62
N TYR A 41 8.64 -8.20 12.60
CA TYR A 41 7.90 -8.64 13.78
C TYR A 41 8.58 -9.75 14.58
N GLY A 42 9.55 -10.45 13.97
CA GLY A 42 10.12 -11.70 14.50
C GLY A 42 9.25 -12.91 14.14
N GLU A 43 9.87 -14.06 13.90
CA GLU A 43 9.14 -15.28 13.53
C GLU A 43 8.18 -15.74 14.64
N GLU A 44 8.57 -15.56 15.91
CA GLU A 44 7.76 -15.92 17.09
C GLU A 44 6.46 -15.12 17.21
N ALA A 45 6.42 -13.91 16.65
CA ALA A 45 5.25 -13.04 16.68
C ALA A 45 4.23 -13.35 15.55
N LEU A 46 4.59 -14.24 14.63
CA LEU A 46 3.76 -14.69 13.51
C LEU A 46 3.29 -16.13 13.77
N LYS A 47 1.97 -16.31 13.76
CA LYS A 47 1.28 -17.57 14.09
C LYS A 47 1.26 -18.56 12.94
N ALA A 48 1.21 -18.07 11.70
CA ALA A 48 1.06 -18.91 10.52
C ALA A 48 1.53 -18.16 9.24
N GLY A 49 1.70 -18.94 8.16
CA GLY A 49 2.02 -18.42 6.83
C GLY A 49 0.82 -17.81 6.09
N ARG A 50 0.95 -17.71 4.76
CA ARG A 50 -0.09 -17.15 3.86
C ARG A 50 -1.43 -17.91 3.99
N VAL A 51 -2.51 -17.15 4.19
CA VAL A 51 -3.91 -17.62 4.10
C VAL A 51 -4.61 -16.87 2.96
N PRO A 52 -5.39 -17.52 2.08
CA PRO A 52 -6.04 -16.83 0.97
C PRO A 52 -6.93 -15.66 1.42
N VAL A 53 -6.85 -14.56 0.67
CA VAL A 53 -7.67 -13.34 0.87
C VAL A 53 -8.41 -13.05 -0.42
N ALA A 54 -9.69 -12.67 -0.32
CA ALA A 54 -10.46 -12.27 -1.49
C ALA A 54 -10.12 -10.83 -1.87
N GLU A 55 -10.07 -10.52 -3.18
CA GLU A 55 -9.71 -9.18 -3.65
C GLU A 55 -10.59 -8.06 -3.08
N ASN A 56 -11.86 -8.35 -2.80
CA ASN A 56 -12.84 -7.42 -2.25
C ASN A 56 -12.71 -7.23 -0.73
N ASP A 57 -11.85 -7.99 -0.05
CA ASP A 57 -11.53 -7.77 1.37
C ASP A 57 -10.58 -6.57 1.57
N VAL A 58 -9.90 -6.14 0.50
CA VAL A 58 -9.12 -4.90 0.45
C VAL A 58 -10.08 -3.73 0.19
N GLN A 59 -10.24 -2.87 1.19
CA GLN A 59 -11.22 -1.79 1.18
C GLN A 59 -10.56 -0.48 0.73
N ALA A 60 -11.26 0.30 -0.08
CA ALA A 60 -10.85 1.64 -0.44
C ALA A 60 -11.38 2.68 0.58
N PHE A 61 -10.64 3.76 0.80
CA PHE A 61 -11.08 4.93 1.56
C PHE A 61 -10.55 6.24 0.99
N ASP A 62 -11.21 7.35 1.31
CA ASP A 62 -10.89 8.67 0.76
C ASP A 62 -9.80 9.36 1.60
N GLN A 63 -8.59 9.48 1.06
CA GLN A 63 -7.45 10.13 1.72
C GLN A 63 -7.74 11.61 2.06
N ARG A 64 -8.70 12.28 1.41
CA ARG A 64 -9.08 13.66 1.77
C ARG A 64 -9.56 13.76 3.21
N GLN A 65 -10.19 12.72 3.75
CA GLN A 65 -10.64 12.68 5.15
C GLN A 65 -9.47 12.75 6.14
N VAL A 66 -8.29 12.29 5.73
CA VAL A 66 -7.05 12.36 6.51
C VAL A 66 -6.54 13.81 6.52
N PHE A 67 -6.46 14.45 5.35
CA PHE A 67 -6.01 15.83 5.23
C PHE A 67 -6.92 16.82 5.98
N SER A 68 -8.24 16.53 6.05
CA SER A 68 -9.19 17.34 6.83
C SER A 68 -8.89 17.36 8.34
N LYS A 69 -7.99 16.51 8.85
CA LYS A 69 -7.61 16.50 10.26
C LYS A 69 -6.51 17.51 10.61
N PHE A 70 -5.76 18.00 9.63
CA PHE A 70 -4.62 18.90 9.88
C PHE A 70 -4.50 20.06 8.89
N SER A 71 -5.37 20.12 7.87
CA SER A 71 -5.39 21.19 6.87
C SER A 71 -6.76 21.84 6.78
N ALA A 72 -6.79 23.18 6.73
CA ALA A 72 -8.00 23.94 6.44
C ALA A 72 -8.44 23.82 4.95
N LYS A 73 -7.54 23.38 4.06
CA LYS A 73 -7.80 23.23 2.62
C LYS A 73 -7.46 21.81 2.16
N PRO A 74 -8.20 20.79 2.62
CA PRO A 74 -7.82 19.38 2.44
C PRO A 74 -7.70 18.95 0.98
N PHE A 75 -8.52 19.51 0.08
CA PHE A 75 -8.40 19.22 -1.35
C PHE A 75 -7.08 19.74 -1.94
N THR A 76 -6.72 20.99 -1.64
CA THR A 76 -5.46 21.58 -2.10
C THR A 76 -4.27 20.86 -1.48
N ALA A 77 -4.29 20.61 -0.17
CA ALA A 77 -3.20 19.93 0.54
C ALA A 77 -2.95 18.51 0.01
N LEU A 78 -4.00 17.74 -0.31
CA LEU A 78 -3.87 16.44 -0.96
C LEU A 78 -3.14 16.55 -2.31
N GLN A 79 -3.56 17.51 -3.15
CA GLN A 79 -3.00 17.72 -4.48
C GLN A 79 -1.55 18.21 -4.41
N ASP A 80 -1.25 19.09 -3.46
CA ASP A 80 0.07 19.63 -3.19
C ASP A 80 1.04 18.61 -2.56
N ALA A 81 0.50 17.52 -2.02
CA ALA A 81 1.24 16.31 -1.62
C ALA A 81 1.28 15.25 -2.73
N SER A 82 0.59 15.52 -3.84
CA SER A 82 0.37 14.61 -4.98
C SER A 82 -0.11 13.23 -4.55
N MET A 83 -0.91 13.18 -3.50
CA MET A 83 -1.53 11.96 -3.01
C MET A 83 -2.83 11.68 -3.76
N ALA A 84 -3.13 10.41 -4.01
CA ALA A 84 -4.37 10.03 -4.69
C ALA A 84 -5.60 10.29 -3.82
N ARG A 85 -6.78 10.39 -4.43
CA ARG A 85 -8.01 10.49 -3.64
C ARG A 85 -8.28 9.20 -2.85
N GLU A 86 -8.09 8.04 -3.48
CA GLU A 86 -8.35 6.75 -2.87
C GLU A 86 -7.06 6.13 -2.32
N ALA A 87 -7.15 5.52 -1.14
CA ALA A 87 -6.17 4.59 -0.59
C ALA A 87 -6.82 3.28 -0.20
N TYR A 88 -6.01 2.27 0.14
CA TYR A 88 -6.49 0.93 0.42
C TYR A 88 -6.07 0.44 1.79
N ILE A 89 -6.89 -0.42 2.38
CA ILE A 89 -6.62 -1.04 3.66
C ILE A 89 -7.15 -2.47 3.67
N PHE A 90 -6.33 -3.40 4.16
CA PHE A 90 -6.76 -4.74 4.52
C PHE A 90 -6.87 -4.85 6.04
N VAL A 91 -8.05 -5.22 6.51
CA VAL A 91 -8.34 -5.41 7.94
C VAL A 91 -8.79 -6.85 8.16
N PRO A 92 -7.98 -7.70 8.83
CA PRO A 92 -8.36 -9.07 9.13
C PRO A 92 -9.67 -9.14 9.93
N LYS A 93 -10.46 -10.19 9.72
CA LYS A 93 -11.76 -10.39 10.42
C LYS A 93 -11.63 -10.24 11.94
N ALA A 94 -10.59 -10.83 12.54
CA ALA A 94 -10.35 -10.74 13.97
C ALA A 94 -10.14 -9.29 14.47
N CYS A 95 -9.53 -8.43 13.66
CA CYS A 95 -9.34 -7.02 13.98
C CYS A 95 -10.66 -6.24 13.89
N LYS A 96 -11.52 -6.57 12.91
CA LYS A 96 -12.87 -6.01 12.79
C LYS A 96 -13.75 -6.37 13.99
N GLU A 97 -13.51 -7.53 14.60
CA GLU A 97 -14.20 -8.04 15.79
C GLU A 97 -13.63 -7.48 17.13
N GLY A 98 -12.74 -6.49 17.07
CA GLY A 98 -12.25 -5.79 18.26
C GLY A 98 -11.01 -6.38 18.90
N ARG A 99 -10.35 -7.38 18.29
CA ARG A 99 -9.02 -7.79 18.78
C ARG A 99 -8.00 -6.68 18.56
N GLN A 100 -7.07 -6.56 19.50
CA GLN A 100 -5.87 -5.75 19.30
C GLN A 100 -5.04 -6.34 18.16
N CYS A 101 -4.67 -5.49 17.20
CA CYS A 101 -3.95 -5.87 16.00
C CYS A 101 -2.70 -5.02 15.80
N LYS A 102 -1.72 -5.59 15.11
CA LYS A 102 -0.54 -4.86 14.65
C LYS A 102 -0.93 -4.02 13.42
N LEU A 103 -0.17 -2.98 13.12
CA LEU A 103 -0.30 -2.21 11.88
C LEU A 103 0.99 -2.32 11.07
N HIS A 104 0.85 -2.58 9.77
CA HIS A 104 1.92 -2.49 8.78
C HIS A 104 1.51 -1.49 7.70
N VAL A 105 2.41 -0.58 7.33
CA VAL A 105 2.19 0.36 6.23
C VAL A 105 3.06 -0.08 5.06
N ALA A 106 2.42 -0.47 3.95
CA ALA A 106 3.10 -0.94 2.76
C ALA A 106 3.08 0.15 1.67
N PHE A 107 4.26 0.61 1.30
CA PHE A 107 4.44 1.66 0.30
C PHE A 107 4.71 1.06 -1.07
N HIS A 108 3.90 1.44 -2.06
CA HIS A 108 4.09 1.05 -3.46
C HIS A 108 5.27 1.81 -4.11
N GLY A 109 5.81 1.29 -5.22
CA GLY A 109 6.80 2.00 -6.04
C GLY A 109 6.18 3.03 -7.00
N CYS A 110 7.02 3.72 -7.78
CA CYS A 110 6.54 4.56 -8.88
C CYS A 110 5.74 3.73 -9.88
N LEU A 111 4.70 4.32 -10.49
CA LEU A 111 3.75 3.67 -11.41
C LEU A 111 2.93 2.53 -10.79
N GLN A 112 2.98 2.37 -9.46
CA GLN A 112 2.25 1.34 -8.72
C GLN A 112 1.19 1.93 -7.78
N GLY A 113 0.85 3.21 -7.97
CA GLY A 113 -0.06 3.96 -7.10
C GLY A 113 -1.22 4.62 -7.84
N GLY A 114 -2.28 4.94 -7.11
CA GLY A 114 -3.40 5.73 -7.62
C GLY A 114 -3.95 5.17 -8.94
N ALA A 115 -4.07 6.03 -9.96
CA ALA A 115 -4.58 5.64 -11.27
C ALA A 115 -3.58 4.89 -12.17
N THR A 116 -2.31 4.73 -11.76
CA THR A 116 -1.27 4.10 -12.62
C THR A 116 -1.23 2.58 -12.52
N ASP A 117 -1.82 2.01 -11.47
CA ASP A 117 -1.71 0.59 -11.15
C ASP A 117 -3.05 -0.13 -11.28
N GLN A 118 -3.51 -0.23 -12.52
CA GLN A 118 -4.78 -0.87 -12.88
C GLN A 118 -4.57 -1.87 -14.02
N ARG A 119 -5.35 -2.96 -14.01
CA ARG A 119 -5.40 -3.95 -15.10
C ARG A 119 -6.84 -4.33 -15.41
N VAL A 120 -7.11 -4.58 -16.69
CA VAL A 120 -8.40 -5.08 -17.15
C VAL A 120 -8.78 -6.36 -16.40
N GLY A 121 -10.00 -6.40 -15.88
CA GLY A 121 -10.51 -7.54 -15.11
C GLY A 121 -10.23 -7.49 -13.60
N HIS A 122 -9.49 -6.49 -13.13
CA HIS A 122 -9.27 -6.23 -11.71
C HIS A 122 -9.84 -4.88 -11.32
N THR A 123 -10.42 -4.81 -10.12
CA THR A 123 -10.88 -3.54 -9.52
C THR A 123 -9.77 -2.97 -8.62
N GLY A 124 -9.73 -1.66 -8.37
CA GLY A 124 -8.77 -1.07 -7.44
C GLY A 124 -7.28 -1.22 -7.81
N ASN A 125 -6.39 -1.02 -6.82
CA ASN A 125 -4.93 -1.02 -6.98
C ASN A 125 -4.35 -2.45 -6.87
N LEU A 126 -3.47 -2.82 -7.79
CA LEU A 126 -2.90 -4.17 -7.86
C LEU A 126 -1.87 -4.44 -6.77
N PHE A 127 -1.03 -3.46 -6.43
CA PHE A 127 -0.06 -3.58 -5.35
C PHE A 127 -0.75 -3.90 -4.02
N ALA A 128 -1.79 -3.15 -3.68
CA ALA A 128 -2.57 -3.34 -2.45
C ALA A 128 -3.22 -4.73 -2.38
N LYS A 129 -3.48 -5.38 -3.52
CA LYS A 129 -4.10 -6.70 -3.60
C LYS A 129 -3.09 -7.84 -3.66
N PHE A 130 -2.01 -7.67 -4.42
CA PHE A 130 -1.15 -8.77 -4.88
C PHE A 130 0.32 -8.65 -4.46
N ALA A 131 0.68 -7.67 -3.64
CA ALA A 131 2.03 -7.59 -3.08
C ALA A 131 2.35 -8.70 -2.04
N GLY A 132 1.37 -9.53 -1.67
CA GLY A 132 1.54 -10.71 -0.80
C GLY A 132 1.47 -10.44 0.70
N TYR A 133 1.21 -9.20 1.12
CA TYR A 133 1.09 -8.84 2.53
C TYR A 133 -0.24 -9.29 3.14
N ASN A 134 -1.34 -9.27 2.39
CA ASN A 134 -2.69 -9.51 2.92
C ASN A 134 -2.85 -10.94 3.44
N GLU A 135 -2.28 -11.92 2.74
CA GLU A 135 -2.38 -13.32 3.09
C GLU A 135 -1.63 -13.65 4.37
N TRP A 136 -0.48 -13.01 4.59
CA TRP A 136 0.21 -13.06 5.88
C TRP A 136 -0.57 -12.30 6.94
N ALA A 137 -1.07 -11.12 6.62
CA ALA A 137 -1.79 -10.26 7.55
C ALA A 137 -3.05 -10.94 8.12
N GLN A 138 -3.78 -11.66 7.27
CA GLN A 138 -4.98 -12.42 7.63
C GLN A 138 -4.69 -13.46 8.71
N ALA A 139 -3.57 -14.16 8.59
CA ALA A 139 -3.16 -15.22 9.52
C ALA A 139 -2.58 -14.68 10.84
N ASN A 140 -2.17 -13.42 10.87
CA ASN A 140 -1.30 -12.87 11.92
C ASN A 140 -1.87 -11.65 12.66
N ASN A 141 -3.15 -11.31 12.44
CA ASN A 141 -3.81 -10.15 13.04
C ASN A 141 -3.03 -8.85 12.77
N VAL A 142 -2.61 -8.65 11.52
CA VAL A 142 -1.93 -7.44 11.07
C VAL A 142 -2.89 -6.68 10.17
N ILE A 143 -3.15 -5.41 10.47
CA ILE A 143 -3.81 -4.49 9.53
C ILE A 143 -2.74 -4.02 8.55
N VAL A 144 -3.05 -4.03 7.25
CA VAL A 144 -2.15 -3.49 6.22
C VAL A 144 -2.76 -2.24 5.61
N LEU A 145 -2.08 -1.12 5.76
CA LEU A 145 -2.45 0.16 5.17
C LEU A 145 -1.61 0.39 3.90
N TYR A 146 -2.26 0.81 2.83
CA TYR A 146 -1.66 1.12 1.54
C TYR A 146 -1.99 2.56 1.12
N PRO A 147 -1.27 3.55 1.66
CA PRO A 147 -1.40 4.94 1.20
C PRO A 147 -1.04 5.04 -0.28
N GLN A 148 -1.63 6.00 -1.00
CA GLN A 148 -1.50 6.07 -2.46
C GLN A 148 -1.02 7.43 -2.94
N ILE A 149 -0.10 7.41 -3.89
CA ILE A 149 0.35 8.57 -4.65
C ILE A 149 -0.34 8.62 -6.01
N GLN A 150 -0.63 9.83 -6.49
CA GLN A 150 -1.19 10.09 -7.81
C GLN A 150 -0.08 10.61 -8.73
N ALA A 151 0.01 10.04 -9.94
CA ALA A 151 0.83 10.63 -10.99
C ALA A 151 0.21 11.96 -11.46
N ARG A 152 1.05 12.99 -11.60
CA ARG A 152 0.67 14.35 -11.98
C ARG A 152 1.63 14.90 -13.04
N ALA A 153 1.05 15.45 -14.11
CA ALA A 153 1.78 16.10 -15.20
C ALA A 153 1.92 17.63 -15.00
N THR A 154 1.33 18.17 -13.93
CA THR A 154 1.37 19.59 -13.56
C THR A 154 1.99 19.75 -12.18
N VAL A 155 2.36 20.96 -11.78
CA VAL A 155 2.95 21.23 -10.45
C VAL A 155 1.99 20.85 -9.31
N PRO A 156 2.45 20.20 -8.24
CA PRO A 156 3.75 19.53 -8.13
C PRO A 156 3.94 18.39 -9.15
N LEU A 157 5.03 18.46 -9.92
CA LEU A 157 5.29 17.57 -11.05
C LEU A 157 5.75 16.20 -10.54
N ASN A 158 4.98 15.16 -10.87
CA ASN A 158 5.35 13.78 -10.59
C ASN A 158 4.70 12.82 -11.58
N PRO A 159 5.24 12.75 -12.80
CA PRO A 159 4.62 12.01 -13.89
C PRO A 159 4.57 10.51 -13.61
N GLN A 160 5.38 10.01 -12.68
CA GLN A 160 5.46 8.59 -12.32
C GLN A 160 4.72 8.23 -11.02
N GLY A 161 4.12 9.19 -10.30
CA GLY A 161 3.43 8.87 -9.06
C GLY A 161 4.34 8.30 -7.96
N CYS A 162 5.58 8.78 -7.87
CA CYS A 162 6.53 8.40 -6.82
C CYS A 162 6.24 9.07 -5.46
N TRP A 163 6.62 8.40 -4.37
CA TRP A 163 6.77 9.03 -3.05
C TRP A 163 7.78 10.18 -3.12
N ASP A 164 7.62 11.19 -2.28
CA ASP A 164 8.55 12.31 -2.23
C ASP A 164 9.86 11.89 -1.56
N TRP A 165 10.91 11.66 -2.36
CA TRP A 165 12.24 11.27 -1.88
C TRP A 165 13.35 12.24 -2.31
N TRP A 166 13.07 13.22 -3.17
CA TRP A 166 14.07 14.14 -3.72
C TRP A 166 13.95 15.59 -3.23
N GLY A 167 12.77 16.08 -2.84
CA GLY A 167 12.58 17.46 -2.39
C GLY A 167 12.81 18.55 -3.46
N GLN A 168 12.04 19.63 -3.37
CA GLN A 168 11.85 20.70 -4.40
C GLN A 168 11.15 20.28 -5.70
N ASP A 169 10.33 21.18 -6.23
CA ASP A 169 9.27 21.04 -7.26
C ASP A 169 8.14 20.00 -7.00
N TYR A 170 8.22 19.26 -5.89
CA TYR A 170 7.20 18.27 -5.51
C TYR A 170 6.45 18.54 -4.19
N THR A 171 7.07 18.90 -3.07
CA THR A 171 6.30 19.33 -1.87
C THR A 171 6.91 20.47 -1.03
N HIS A 172 8.19 20.36 -0.62
CA HIS A 172 9.06 21.38 0.02
C HIS A 172 10.45 20.77 0.38
N GLU A 173 11.39 21.53 0.96
CA GLU A 173 12.72 21.03 1.40
C GLU A 173 12.65 20.09 2.63
N GLY A 174 11.62 20.24 3.46
CA GLY A 174 11.43 19.43 4.66
C GLY A 174 10.75 18.07 4.42
N TYR A 175 10.69 17.59 3.17
CA TYR A 175 9.82 16.47 2.75
C TYR A 175 10.06 15.18 3.54
N HIS A 176 11.29 14.96 3.96
CA HIS A 176 11.77 13.82 4.73
C HIS A 176 11.57 13.97 6.25
N THR A 177 11.12 15.13 6.72
CA THR A 177 10.90 15.43 8.14
C THR A 177 9.45 15.18 8.55
N ILE A 178 9.15 15.31 9.84
CA ILE A 178 7.77 15.29 10.35
C ILE A 178 6.86 16.37 9.74
N SER A 179 7.44 17.39 9.11
CA SER A 179 6.70 18.45 8.40
C SER A 179 6.40 18.11 6.93
N GLY A 180 6.90 16.98 6.42
CA GLY A 180 6.60 16.44 5.09
C GLY A 180 5.11 16.26 4.85
N LYS A 181 4.58 16.72 3.71
CA LYS A 181 3.13 16.61 3.42
C LYS A 181 2.68 15.14 3.40
N GLN A 182 3.43 14.27 2.72
CA GLN A 182 3.16 12.83 2.68
C GLN A 182 3.42 12.14 4.03
N VAL A 183 4.47 12.55 4.75
CA VAL A 183 4.77 12.04 6.10
C VAL A 183 3.64 12.36 7.08
N LYS A 184 3.14 13.61 7.08
CA LYS A 184 2.00 14.05 7.89
C LYS A 184 0.74 13.24 7.57
N ALA A 185 0.44 13.04 6.29
CA ALA A 185 -0.71 12.27 5.87
C ALA A 185 -0.66 10.82 6.39
N VAL A 186 0.48 10.13 6.22
CA VAL A 186 0.64 8.76 6.70
C VAL A 186 0.64 8.67 8.22
N ALA A 187 1.31 9.60 8.91
CA ALA A 187 1.27 9.68 10.36
C ALA A 187 -0.16 9.87 10.89
N GLN A 188 -0.96 10.70 10.20
CA GLN A 188 -2.35 10.90 10.56
C GLN A 188 -3.23 9.68 10.27
N MET A 189 -2.98 8.93 9.17
CA MET A 189 -3.66 7.65 8.93
C MET A 189 -3.38 6.65 10.06
N ILE A 190 -2.13 6.58 10.54
CA ILE A 190 -1.75 5.73 11.67
C ILE A 190 -2.51 6.15 12.94
N ASN A 191 -2.55 7.44 13.27
CA ASN A 191 -3.32 7.95 14.42
C ASN A 191 -4.81 7.61 14.32
N MET A 192 -5.41 7.74 13.13
CA MET A 192 -6.82 7.37 12.91
C MET A 192 -7.07 5.88 13.16
N LEU A 193 -6.17 5.01 12.71
CA LEU A 193 -6.28 3.56 12.93
C LEU A 193 -6.00 3.14 14.38
N ALA A 194 -5.23 3.93 15.12
CA ALA A 194 -5.01 3.75 16.55
C ALA A 194 -6.16 4.28 17.43
N GLY A 195 -7.39 4.29 16.92
CA GLY A 195 -8.56 4.80 17.64
C GLY A 195 -8.55 6.32 17.83
N GLY A 196 -7.86 7.06 16.97
CA GLY A 196 -7.72 8.52 17.06
C GLY A 196 -6.70 9.00 18.09
N GLN A 197 -5.94 8.09 18.70
CA GLN A 197 -4.84 8.45 19.58
C GLN A 197 -3.74 9.18 18.79
N ALA A 198 -3.21 10.28 19.35
CA ALA A 198 -2.11 11.02 18.76
C ALA A 198 -0.76 10.33 19.03
N LEU A 199 -0.59 9.10 18.54
CA LEU A 199 0.64 8.32 18.69
C LEU A 199 1.83 8.98 17.98
N LEU A 200 1.57 9.58 16.82
CA LEU A 200 2.55 10.30 16.02
C LEU A 200 2.20 11.78 15.98
N LYS A 201 3.21 12.64 16.16
CA LYS A 201 3.05 14.09 16.02
C LYS A 201 2.76 14.44 14.57
N VAL A 202 1.63 15.13 14.35
CA VAL A 202 1.24 15.68 13.05
C VAL A 202 1.17 17.20 13.18
N PRO A 203 2.22 17.93 12.75
CA PRO A 203 2.18 19.39 12.73
C PRO A 203 1.01 19.88 11.86
N ALA A 204 0.33 20.93 12.32
CA ALA A 204 -0.64 21.63 11.48
C ALA A 204 0.03 22.20 10.22
N GLU A 205 -0.76 22.38 9.16
CA GLU A 205 -0.36 23.15 7.98
C GLU A 205 -0.44 24.66 8.21
#